data_AF-A0A2H9NUF3-F1
#
_entry.id   AF-A0A2H9NUF3-F1
#
_cell.length_a   1.000
_cell.length_b   1.000
_cell.length_c   1.000
_cell.angle_alpha   90.00
_cell.angle_beta   90.00
_cell.angle_gamma   90.00
#
_symmetry.space_group_name_H-M   'P 1'
#
loop_
_entity.id
_entity.type
_entity.pdbx_description
1 polymer ?
#
loop_
_entity_poly.entity_id
_entity_poly.type
_entity_poly.pdbx_seq_one_letter_code
_entity_poly.pdbx_strand_id
1 'polypeptide(L)'
;KLGRKRIFGTHKTLRGFFFGILAAIGMAFLQSYLYTFHFFSSISIIEYPLFNPALVGFLFGFGALFGDAVKSFFKRRVGISEGEPWLVFDQTDWIIGALIFISPVSRISPTFILLTLGVFIMLHFAFKIIGYYLGIDSKKI
;
A
#
# COMPACT_ATOMS: atom_id res chain seq x y z
N LYS A 1 3.05 -20.55 13.37
CA LYS A 1 2.30 -20.08 14.58
C LYS A 1 3.35 -19.66 15.61
N LEU A 2 3.15 -18.59 16.39
CA LEU A 2 4.03 -18.28 17.51
C LEU A 2 3.20 -18.42 18.80
N GLY A 3 3.47 -19.47 19.58
CA GLY A 3 2.55 -19.92 20.63
C GLY A 3 1.20 -20.39 20.07
N ARG A 4 0.10 -20.03 20.73
CA ARG A 4 -1.28 -20.42 20.34
C ARG A 4 -1.91 -19.53 19.25
N LYS A 5 -1.27 -18.41 18.87
CA LYS A 5 -1.81 -17.45 17.88
C LYS A 5 -1.15 -17.63 16.50
N ARG A 6 -1.93 -17.47 15.43
CA ARG A 6 -1.41 -17.41 14.04
C ARG A 6 -0.52 -16.16 13.89
N ILE A 7 0.47 -16.22 12.98
CA ILE A 7 1.46 -15.13 12.83
C ILE A 7 0.87 -13.97 12.02
N PHE A 8 0.19 -14.24 10.90
CA PHE A 8 -0.28 -13.19 9.98
C PHE A 8 -1.77 -13.28 9.58
N GLY A 9 -2.45 -14.39 9.89
CA GLY A 9 -3.81 -14.73 9.40
C GLY A 9 -3.78 -15.72 8.23
N THR A 10 -4.92 -16.32 7.88
CA THR A 10 -5.11 -17.22 6.72
C THR A 10 -5.08 -16.51 5.37
N HIS A 11 -5.43 -15.23 5.32
CA HIS A 11 -5.51 -14.48 4.05
C HIS A 11 -4.16 -14.01 3.48
N LYS A 12 -3.04 -14.21 4.20
CA LYS A 12 -1.69 -13.88 3.67
C LYS A 12 -1.10 -15.09 2.95
N THR A 13 -1.22 -15.08 1.61
CA THR A 13 -0.72 -16.18 0.76
C THR A 13 0.56 -15.79 0.05
N LEU A 14 1.46 -16.76 -0.14
CA LEU A 14 2.69 -16.55 -0.93
C LEU A 14 2.36 -16.17 -2.39
N ARG A 15 1.28 -16.72 -2.94
CA ARG A 15 0.81 -16.37 -4.29
C ARG A 15 0.40 -14.90 -4.36
N GLY A 16 -0.43 -14.43 -3.43
CA GLY A 16 -0.84 -13.02 -3.37
C GLY A 16 0.35 -12.08 -3.18
N PHE A 17 1.33 -12.47 -2.35
CA PHE A 17 2.55 -11.70 -2.16
C PHE A 17 3.36 -11.58 -3.47
N PHE A 18 3.60 -12.70 -4.15
CA PHE A 18 4.34 -12.74 -5.40
C PHE A 18 3.65 -11.94 -6.51
N PHE A 19 2.35 -12.18 -6.75
CA PHE A 19 1.60 -11.47 -7.79
C PHE A 19 1.40 -10.00 -7.47
N GLY A 20 1.28 -9.63 -6.18
CA GLY A 20 1.23 -8.23 -5.76
C GLY A 20 2.52 -7.48 -6.09
N ILE A 21 3.68 -8.10 -5.86
CA ILE A 21 4.98 -7.52 -6.26
C ILE A 21 5.07 -7.41 -7.79
N LEU A 22 4.70 -8.45 -8.54
CA LEU A 22 4.70 -8.40 -10.00
C LEU A 22 3.80 -7.29 -10.55
N ALA A 23 2.61 -7.11 -9.96
CA ALA A 23 1.71 -6.02 -10.33
C ALA A 23 2.32 -4.65 -10.05
N ALA A 24 2.98 -4.47 -8.90
CA ALA A 24 3.68 -3.23 -8.56
C ALA A 24 4.86 -2.94 -9.51
N ILE A 25 5.60 -3.97 -9.92
CA ILE A 25 6.63 -3.87 -10.97
C ILE A 25 6.02 -3.40 -12.29
N GLY A 26 4.95 -4.05 -12.75
CA GLY A 26 4.24 -3.63 -13.96
C GLY A 26 3.75 -2.19 -13.89
N MET A 27 3.23 -1.77 -12.74
CA MET A 27 2.80 -0.39 -12.50
C MET A 27 3.98 0.59 -12.56
N ALA A 28 5.13 0.25 -12.00
CA ALA A 28 6.32 1.11 -12.05
C ALA A 28 6.84 1.29 -13.49
N PHE A 29 6.77 0.25 -14.34
CA PHE A 29 7.05 0.40 -15.78
C PHE A 29 6.07 1.36 -16.45
N LEU A 30 4.77 1.25 -16.15
CA LEU A 30 3.77 2.19 -16.65
C LEU A 30 4.04 3.61 -16.17
N GLN A 31 4.36 3.81 -14.89
CA GLN A 31 4.72 5.12 -14.34
C GLN A 31 5.99 5.68 -14.99
N SER A 32 7.00 4.85 -15.24
CA SER A 32 8.22 5.24 -15.96
C SER A 32 7.93 5.66 -17.40
N TYR A 33 7.01 4.99 -18.09
CA TYR A 33 6.56 5.40 -19.42
C TYR A 33 5.80 6.72 -19.35
N LEU A 34 4.87 6.87 -18.40
CA LEU A 34 4.11 8.11 -18.23
C LEU A 34 5.00 9.30 -17.84
N TYR A 35 6.13 9.06 -17.17
CA TYR A 35 7.10 10.10 -16.82
C TYR A 35 7.65 10.87 -18.03
N THR A 36 7.55 10.33 -19.26
CA THR A 36 7.96 11.07 -20.47
C THR A 36 7.08 12.28 -20.76
N PHE A 37 5.87 12.35 -20.21
CA PHE A 37 4.99 13.51 -20.36
C PHE A 37 5.22 14.50 -19.21
N HIS A 38 5.29 15.80 -19.54
CA HIS A 38 5.60 16.87 -18.59
C HIS A 38 4.70 16.88 -17.35
N PHE A 39 3.40 16.63 -17.54
CA PHE A 39 2.46 16.54 -16.42
C PHE A 39 2.89 15.50 -15.38
N PHE A 40 3.17 14.26 -15.81
CA PHE A 40 3.54 13.19 -14.88
C PHE A 40 4.94 13.38 -14.29
N SER A 41 5.91 13.92 -15.03
CA SER A 41 7.22 14.21 -14.46
C SER A 41 7.19 15.31 -13.41
N SER A 42 6.32 16.33 -13.57
CA SER A 42 6.18 17.42 -12.59
C SER A 42 5.56 17.00 -11.25
N ILE A 43 4.79 15.91 -11.22
CA ILE A 43 4.13 15.40 -9.99
C ILE A 43 4.81 14.15 -9.43
N SER A 44 5.78 13.58 -10.13
CA SER A 44 6.45 12.34 -9.71
C SER A 44 7.40 12.59 -8.56
N ILE A 45 7.36 11.71 -7.56
CA ILE A 45 8.38 11.66 -6.49
C ILE A 45 9.61 10.84 -6.88
N ILE A 46 9.51 10.03 -7.94
CA ILE A 46 10.61 9.21 -8.42
C ILE A 46 11.19 9.85 -9.68
N GLU A 47 12.51 10.00 -9.70
CA GLU A 47 13.26 10.34 -10.90
C GLU A 47 13.52 9.05 -11.69
N TYR A 48 12.51 8.58 -12.41
CA TYR A 48 12.55 7.30 -13.16
C TYR A 48 13.77 7.13 -14.08
N PRO A 49 14.32 8.17 -14.73
CA PRO A 49 15.55 8.02 -15.51
C PRO A 49 16.79 7.57 -14.72
N LEU A 50 16.81 7.76 -13.39
CA LEU A 50 17.94 7.41 -12.53
C LEU A 50 17.85 6.00 -11.95
N PHE A 51 16.69 5.35 -12.01
CA PHE A 51 16.42 4.08 -11.33
C PHE A 51 15.79 3.06 -12.26
N ASN A 52 16.11 1.78 -12.05
CA ASN A 52 15.43 0.71 -12.77
C ASN A 52 13.96 0.62 -12.30
N PRO A 53 12.95 0.76 -13.18
CA PRO A 53 11.54 0.67 -12.80
C PRO A 53 11.17 -0.63 -12.09
N ALA A 54 11.84 -1.75 -12.40
CA ALA A 54 11.61 -3.02 -11.71
C ALA A 54 12.04 -2.96 -10.25
N LEU A 55 13.14 -2.26 -9.92
CA LEU A 55 13.56 -2.04 -8.54
C LEU A 55 12.57 -1.13 -7.82
N VAL A 56 12.13 -0.04 -8.45
CA VAL A 56 11.14 0.89 -7.89
C VAL A 56 9.83 0.16 -7.56
N GLY A 57 9.31 -0.61 -8.51
CA GLY A 57 8.09 -1.39 -8.30
C GLY A 57 8.26 -2.52 -7.26
N PHE A 58 9.43 -3.14 -7.20
CA PHE A 58 9.75 -4.09 -6.12
C PHE A 58 9.73 -3.40 -4.75
N LEU A 59 10.39 -2.25 -4.59
CA LEU A 59 10.43 -1.52 -3.31
C LEU A 59 9.04 -1.08 -2.87
N PHE A 60 8.23 -0.52 -3.78
CA PHE A 60 6.84 -0.17 -3.49
C PHE A 60 5.99 -1.40 -3.13
N GLY A 61 6.00 -2.43 -3.97
CA GLY A 61 5.18 -3.63 -3.79
C GLY A 61 5.56 -4.42 -2.55
N PHE A 62 6.86 -4.69 -2.38
CA PHE A 62 7.39 -5.36 -1.20
C PHE A 62 7.13 -4.53 0.05
N GLY A 63 7.43 -3.23 0.04
CA GLY A 63 7.22 -2.35 1.19
C GLY A 63 5.76 -2.31 1.63
N ALA A 64 4.83 -2.18 0.70
CA ALA A 64 3.39 -2.17 0.99
C ALA A 64 2.92 -3.49 1.63
N LEU A 65 3.27 -4.61 1.01
CA LEU A 65 2.87 -5.94 1.50
C LEU A 65 3.56 -6.31 2.81
N PHE A 66 4.81 -5.87 2.99
CA PHE A 66 5.55 -6.05 4.23
C PHE A 66 4.93 -5.23 5.36
N GLY A 67 4.61 -3.96 5.13
CA GLY A 67 3.93 -3.10 6.11
C GLY A 67 2.61 -3.70 6.60
N ASP A 68 1.80 -4.18 5.66
CA ASP A 68 0.54 -4.85 5.97
C ASP A 68 0.73 -6.19 6.70
N ALA A 69 1.78 -6.97 6.36
CA ALA A 69 2.14 -8.15 7.13
C ALA A 69 2.57 -7.82 8.57
N VAL A 70 3.38 -6.77 8.77
CA VAL A 70 3.81 -6.28 10.08
C VAL A 70 2.61 -5.84 10.91
N LYS A 71 1.70 -5.04 10.36
CA LYS A 71 0.46 -4.67 11.05
C LYS A 71 -0.38 -5.90 11.38
N SER A 72 -0.56 -6.83 10.44
CA SER A 72 -1.29 -8.07 10.68
C SER A 72 -0.72 -8.84 11.86
N PHE A 73 0.61 -8.91 11.98
CA PHE A 73 1.28 -9.52 13.12
C PHE A 73 0.93 -8.82 14.44
N PHE A 74 1.10 -7.50 14.52
CA PHE A 74 0.80 -6.74 15.73
C PHE A 74 -0.68 -6.82 16.11
N LYS A 75 -1.58 -6.82 15.12
CA LYS A 75 -3.02 -7.00 15.29
C LYS A 75 -3.35 -8.28 16.06
N ARG A 76 -2.62 -9.37 15.78
CA ARG A 76 -2.78 -10.64 16.53
C ARG A 76 -2.29 -10.54 17.98
N ARG A 77 -1.24 -9.74 18.23
CA ARG A 77 -0.63 -9.61 19.56
C ARG A 77 -1.53 -8.88 20.53
N VAL A 78 -2.18 -7.82 20.06
CA VAL A 78 -3.18 -7.05 20.84
C VAL A 78 -4.52 -7.78 21.00
N GLY A 79 -4.69 -8.97 20.40
CA GLY A 79 -5.85 -9.83 20.62
C GLY A 79 -7.01 -9.62 19.65
N ILE A 80 -6.90 -8.70 18.68
CA ILE A 80 -7.91 -8.49 17.63
C ILE A 80 -7.96 -9.73 16.74
N SER A 81 -9.16 -10.19 16.39
CA SER A 81 -9.42 -11.39 15.57
C SER A 81 -9.31 -11.14 14.08
N GLU A 82 -9.16 -12.21 13.28
CA GLU A 82 -8.94 -12.07 11.83
C GLU A 82 -10.25 -11.59 11.20
N GLY A 83 -10.18 -10.64 10.28
CA GLY A 83 -11.37 -9.98 9.72
C GLY A 83 -11.96 -8.86 10.59
N GLU A 84 -11.61 -8.75 11.87
CA GLU A 84 -12.02 -7.58 12.68
C GLU A 84 -11.26 -6.33 12.24
N PRO A 85 -11.90 -5.15 12.15
CA PRO A 85 -11.23 -3.92 11.76
C PRO A 85 -10.29 -3.42 12.86
N TRP A 86 -9.10 -2.97 12.47
CA TRP A 86 -8.19 -2.18 13.30
C TRP A 86 -8.05 -0.81 12.64
N LEU A 87 -9.02 0.05 12.96
CA LEU A 87 -9.18 1.38 12.37
C LEU A 87 -7.86 2.17 12.50
N VAL A 88 -7.60 3.05 11.52
CA VAL A 88 -6.33 3.77 11.31
C VAL A 88 -5.17 2.88 10.84
N PHE A 89 -4.85 1.81 11.57
CA PHE A 89 -3.71 0.95 11.23
C PHE A 89 -3.94 0.16 9.93
N ASP A 90 -5.15 -0.33 9.71
CA ASP A 90 -5.52 -1.05 8.48
C ASP A 90 -5.52 -0.17 7.22
N GLN A 91 -5.52 1.17 7.37
CA GLN A 91 -5.54 2.11 6.25
C GLN A 91 -4.15 2.69 5.93
N THR A 92 -3.24 2.71 6.91
CA THR A 92 -1.96 3.44 6.83
C THR A 92 -0.75 2.53 6.75
N ASP A 93 -0.85 1.28 7.20
CA ASP A 93 0.20 0.26 7.21
C ASP A 93 0.94 0.08 5.88
N TRP A 94 0.20 -0.12 4.79
CA TRP A 94 0.78 -0.38 3.48
C TRP A 94 1.42 0.89 2.90
N ILE A 95 0.86 2.06 3.19
CA ILE A 95 1.45 3.36 2.81
C ILE A 95 2.78 3.55 3.53
N ILE A 96 2.79 3.40 4.86
CA ILE A 96 3.99 3.55 5.68
C ILE A 96 5.06 2.55 5.25
N GLY A 97 4.68 1.29 5.02
CA GLY A 97 5.58 0.26 4.52
C GLY A 97 6.20 0.66 3.17
N ALA A 98 5.39 1.08 2.20
CA ALA A 98 5.88 1.56 0.92
C ALA A 98 6.84 2.76 1.04
N LEU A 99 6.50 3.76 1.85
CA LEU A 99 7.31 4.97 2.04
C LEU A 99 8.67 4.66 2.68
N ILE A 100 8.72 3.75 3.66
CA ILE A 100 9.98 3.33 4.27
C ILE A 100 10.90 2.71 3.22
N PHE A 101 10.39 1.77 2.41
CA PHE A 101 11.21 1.04 1.43
C PHE A 101 11.61 1.88 0.23
N ILE A 102 10.83 2.89 -0.14
CA ILE A 102 11.17 3.79 -1.26
C ILE A 102 12.08 4.95 -0.84
N SER A 103 12.19 5.25 0.46
CA SER A 103 13.02 6.34 0.97
C SER A 103 14.50 6.33 0.55
N PRO A 104 15.16 5.19 0.26
CA PRO A 104 16.53 5.19 -0.26
C PRO A 104 16.66 5.67 -1.71
N VAL A 105 15.58 5.60 -2.50
CA VAL A 105 15.58 5.98 -3.93
C VAL A 105 14.87 7.31 -4.19
N SER A 106 14.19 7.87 -3.19
CA SER A 106 13.48 9.13 -3.32
C SER A 106 13.43 9.89 -2.01
N ARG A 107 13.61 11.22 -2.08
CA ARG A 107 13.43 12.11 -0.95
C ARG A 107 11.95 12.42 -0.79
N ILE A 108 11.35 11.81 0.22
CA ILE A 108 9.93 11.98 0.53
C ILE A 108 9.76 13.19 1.44
N SER A 109 9.12 14.26 0.94
CA SER A 109 8.83 15.42 1.76
C SER A 109 7.74 15.12 2.79
N PRO A 110 7.78 15.69 4.00
CA PRO A 110 6.71 15.54 4.98
C PRO A 110 5.34 15.97 4.42
N THR A 111 5.31 17.02 3.59
CA THR A 111 4.11 17.48 2.89
C THR A 111 3.53 16.39 1.99
N PHE A 112 4.36 15.67 1.23
CA PHE A 112 3.90 14.58 0.37
C PHE A 112 3.30 13.43 1.19
N ILE A 113 3.90 13.09 2.33
CA ILE A 113 3.37 12.06 3.24
C ILE A 113 1.97 12.45 3.73
N LEU A 114 1.80 13.69 4.21
CA LEU A 114 0.51 14.19 4.70
C LEU A 114 -0.55 14.21 3.58
N LEU A 115 -0.19 14.66 2.38
CA LEU A 115 -1.08 14.66 1.22
C LEU A 115 -1.49 13.24 0.84
N THR A 116 -0.56 12.28 0.82
CA THR A 116 -0.83 10.89 0.47
C THR A 116 -1.82 10.26 1.46
N LEU A 117 -1.60 10.47 2.76
CA LEU A 117 -2.50 9.98 3.80
C LEU A 117 -3.88 10.62 3.69
N GLY A 118 -3.95 11.94 3.48
CA GLY A 118 -5.21 12.66 3.32
C GLY A 118 -6.00 12.21 2.10
N VAL A 119 -5.36 12.14 0.92
CA VAL A 119 -5.97 11.65 -0.32
C VAL A 119 -6.45 10.22 -0.16
N PHE A 120 -5.67 9.35 0.48
CA PHE A 120 -6.10 7.96 0.68
C PHE A 120 -7.31 7.84 1.59
N ILE A 121 -7.36 8.59 2.70
CA ILE A 121 -8.53 8.62 3.58
C ILE A 121 -9.77 9.08 2.80
N MET A 122 -9.65 10.14 2.00
CA MET A 122 -10.74 10.61 1.15
C MET A 122 -11.20 9.56 0.14
N LEU A 123 -10.26 8.91 -0.55
CA LEU A 123 -10.54 7.84 -1.50
C LEU A 123 -11.20 6.64 -0.82
N HIS A 124 -10.78 6.26 0.39
CA HIS A 124 -11.38 5.19 1.14
C HIS A 124 -12.88 5.42 1.37
N PHE A 125 -13.25 6.61 1.86
CA PHE A 125 -14.66 6.98 2.03
C PHE A 125 -15.41 7.06 0.70
N ALA A 126 -14.79 7.60 -0.35
CA ALA A 126 -15.41 7.66 -1.67
C ALA A 126 -15.74 6.26 -2.20
N PHE A 127 -14.80 5.32 -2.12
CA PHE A 127 -15.03 3.93 -2.55
C PHE A 127 -16.10 3.23 -1.70
N LYS A 128 -16.14 3.47 -0.37
CA LYS A 128 -17.21 2.95 0.50
C LYS A 128 -18.59 3.45 0.08
N ILE A 129 -18.71 4.74 -0.22
CA ILE A 129 -19.96 5.36 -0.66
C ILE A 129 -20.39 4.81 -2.02
N ILE A 130 -19.47 4.75 -2.98
CA ILE A 130 -19.73 4.20 -4.32
C ILE A 130 -20.14 2.72 -4.21
N GLY A 131 -19.42 1.92 -3.43
CA GLY A 131 -19.73 0.51 -3.19
C GLY A 131 -21.11 0.30 -2.59
N TYR A 132 -21.55 1.18 -1.68
CA TYR A 132 -22.88 1.14 -1.10
C TYR A 132 -23.98 1.45 -2.14
N TYR A 133 -23.81 2.50 -2.96
CA TYR A 133 -24.79 2.84 -3.99
C TYR A 133 -24.84 1.83 -5.13
N LEU A 134 -23.75 1.10 -5.39
CA LEU A 134 -23.71 -0.02 -6.33
C LEU A 134 -24.25 -1.33 -5.73
N GLY A 135 -24.62 -1.35 -4.45
CA GLY A 135 -25.11 -2.55 -3.75
C GLY A 135 -24.03 -3.61 -3.48
N ILE A 136 -22.75 -3.26 -3.61
CA ILE A 136 -21.60 -4.13 -3.29
C ILE A 136 -21.40 -4.19 -1.77
N ASP A 137 -21.54 -3.04 -1.11
CA ASP A 137 -21.37 -2.88 0.33
C ASP A 137 -22.72 -2.74 1.04
N SER A 138 -22.90 -3.48 2.13
CA SER A 138 -24.11 -3.40 2.97
C SER A 138 -24.13 -2.18 3.90
N LYS A 139 -23.00 -1.49 4.08
CA LYS A 139 -22.84 -0.33 4.95
C LYS A 139 -22.21 0.83 4.19
N LYS A 140 -22.80 2.02 4.36
CA LYS A 140 -22.39 3.27 3.70
C LYS A 140 -21.02 3.78 4.16
N ILE A 141 -20.66 3.53 5.42
CA ILE A 141 -19.38 3.90 6.04
C ILE A 141 -18.92 2.72 6.90
#